data_AF-A0A9E5T1J8-F1
#
_entry.id   AF-A0A9E5T1J8-F1
#
_cell.length_a   1.000
_cell.length_b   1.000
_cell.length_c   1.000
_cell.angle_alpha   90.00
_cell.angle_beta   90.00
_cell.angle_gamma   90.00
#
_symmetry.space_group_name_H-M   'P 1'
#
loop_
_entity.id
_entity.type
_entity.pdbx_description
1 polymer ?
#
loop_
_entity_poly.entity_id
_entity_poly.type
_entity_poly.pdbx_seq_one_letter_code
_entity_poly.pdbx_strand_id
1 'polypeptide(L)'
;MNLRLKLGAALLCFAAFISVLSASLTARTPVGEQAGAVSTAQDVSAVTNKNSDDELRFFVSAYKGKVCVYNFENRNVPAIVTKIMVSGLRESDRELVEAGIEVIGTDELLMLLEDFGS
;
A
#
# COMPACT_ATOMS: atom_id res chain seq x y z
N MET A 1 38.38 6.43 -20.43
CA MET A 1 37.52 6.11 -21.60
C MET A 1 36.09 6.19 -21.15
N ASN A 2 35.32 7.03 -21.85
CA ASN A 2 33.97 7.48 -21.51
C ASN A 2 32.97 6.31 -21.57
N LEU A 3 32.15 6.12 -20.53
CA LEU A 3 30.94 5.30 -20.67
C LEU A 3 29.71 6.19 -20.60
N ARG A 4 29.35 6.66 -21.79
CA ARG A 4 28.17 7.45 -22.09
C ARG A 4 26.91 6.59 -22.01
N LEU A 5 25.88 7.19 -21.41
CA LEU A 5 24.53 7.28 -21.97
C LEU A 5 23.75 5.96 -22.17
N LYS A 6 23.01 5.55 -21.14
CA LYS A 6 21.73 4.83 -21.29
C LYS A 6 20.64 5.49 -20.44
N LEU A 7 20.49 6.81 -20.56
CA LEU A 7 19.47 7.62 -19.88
C LEU A 7 18.25 7.91 -20.78
N GLY A 8 17.97 7.07 -21.77
CA GLY A 8 17.12 7.46 -22.92
C GLY A 8 15.87 6.63 -23.22
N ALA A 9 15.51 5.62 -22.42
CA ALA A 9 14.49 4.64 -22.85
C ALA A 9 13.28 4.46 -21.91
N ALA A 10 13.21 5.15 -20.77
CA ALA A 10 12.08 5.01 -19.83
C ALA A 10 11.00 6.13 -19.96
N LEU A 11 11.21 7.12 -20.83
CA LEU A 11 10.38 8.35 -20.90
C LEU A 11 9.24 8.30 -21.95
N LEU A 12 8.73 7.12 -22.32
CA LEU A 12 7.73 7.01 -23.41
C LEU A 12 6.39 6.33 -23.04
N CYS A 13 6.14 6.00 -21.76
CA CYS A 13 4.86 5.39 -21.35
C CYS A 13 3.89 6.35 -20.62
N PHE A 14 4.18 7.66 -20.57
CA PHE A 14 3.47 8.61 -19.68
C PHE A 14 2.20 9.26 -20.24
N ALA A 15 1.71 8.92 -21.43
CA ALA A 15 0.76 9.80 -22.15
C ALA A 15 -0.54 9.16 -22.70
N ALA A 16 -1.20 8.22 -22.00
CA ALA A 16 -2.44 7.65 -22.56
C ALA A 16 -3.59 7.26 -21.61
N PHE A 17 -3.64 7.69 -20.33
CA PHE A 17 -4.72 7.25 -19.41
C PHE A 17 -5.49 8.35 -18.68
N ILE A 18 -5.51 9.58 -19.21
CA ILE A 18 -6.35 10.66 -18.67
C ILE A 18 -7.48 10.97 -19.67
N SER A 19 -8.52 10.14 -19.66
CA SER A 19 -9.86 10.56 -20.06
C SER A 19 -10.87 9.45 -19.77
N VAL A 20 -11.82 9.75 -18.89
CA VAL A 20 -13.26 9.43 -18.95
C VAL A 20 -13.81 9.95 -17.60
N LEU A 21 -14.20 11.21 -17.54
CA LEU A 21 -15.53 11.76 -17.87
C LEU A 21 -16.44 11.77 -16.62
N SER A 22 -16.60 12.98 -16.09
CA SER A 22 -17.50 13.38 -15.02
C SER A 22 -18.98 13.42 -15.46
N ALA A 23 -19.86 13.45 -14.45
CA ALA A 23 -21.31 13.76 -14.45
C ALA A 23 -22.24 12.60 -14.83
N SER A 24 -23.20 12.21 -13.97
CA SER A 24 -24.34 13.07 -13.68
C SER A 24 -24.93 12.89 -12.28
N LEU A 25 -25.16 14.04 -11.66
CA LEU A 25 -26.00 14.29 -10.50
C LEU A 25 -27.47 14.22 -10.93
N THR A 26 -28.29 13.35 -10.33
CA THR A 26 -29.75 13.59 -10.23
C THR A 26 -30.34 12.87 -9.03
N ALA A 27 -31.00 13.67 -8.21
CA ALA A 27 -31.64 13.35 -6.95
C ALA A 27 -32.87 12.45 -7.10
N ARG A 28 -33.10 11.59 -6.10
CA ARG A 28 -34.46 11.17 -5.72
C ARG A 28 -34.52 10.71 -4.25
N THR A 29 -34.97 11.60 -3.38
CA THR A 29 -35.75 11.28 -2.17
C THR A 29 -37.25 11.39 -2.55
N PRO A 30 -38.26 10.93 -1.77
CA PRO A 30 -38.23 10.68 -0.32
C PRO A 30 -39.09 9.49 0.22
N VAL A 31 -38.96 9.30 1.53
CA VAL A 31 -39.90 8.67 2.50
C VAL A 31 -40.12 7.16 2.45
N GLY A 32 -39.68 6.52 3.54
CA GLY A 32 -39.96 5.15 3.93
C GLY A 32 -39.36 4.91 5.32
N GLU A 33 -39.97 5.53 6.32
CA GLU A 33 -39.70 5.36 7.74
C GLU A 33 -39.82 3.88 8.13
N GLN A 34 -38.75 3.27 8.65
CA GLN A 34 -38.85 2.30 9.73
C GLN A 34 -37.66 2.46 10.68
N ALA A 35 -38.02 2.83 11.91
CA ALA A 35 -37.21 2.75 13.09
C ALA A 35 -36.74 1.30 13.31
N GLY A 36 -35.46 1.16 13.59
CA GLY A 36 -34.83 -0.09 13.97
C GLY A 36 -33.43 0.20 14.45
N ALA A 37 -33.31 0.62 15.70
CA ALA A 37 -32.04 0.72 16.38
C ALA A 37 -31.36 -0.65 16.36
N VAL A 38 -30.28 -0.77 15.58
CA VAL A 38 -29.28 -1.82 15.77
C VAL A 38 -27.95 -1.10 15.89
N SER A 39 -27.60 -0.82 17.14
CA SER A 39 -26.21 -0.80 17.56
C SER A 39 -25.64 -2.17 17.24
N THR A 40 -24.99 -2.31 16.11
CA THR A 40 -23.89 -3.26 15.97
C THR A 40 -22.63 -2.43 16.05
N ALA A 41 -22.13 -2.34 17.29
CA ALA A 41 -20.71 -2.22 17.52
C ALA A 41 -20.02 -3.14 16.50
N GLN A 42 -19.28 -2.54 15.56
CA GLN A 42 -18.31 -3.29 14.77
C GLN A 42 -17.15 -3.59 15.72
N ASP A 43 -17.42 -4.55 16.60
CA ASP A 43 -16.41 -5.29 17.30
C ASP A 43 -16.01 -6.50 16.43
N VAL A 44 -14.72 -6.78 16.50
CA VAL A 44 -14.03 -7.95 16.00
C VAL A 44 -13.85 -8.06 14.47
N SER A 45 -12.78 -7.43 14.00
CA SER A 45 -11.75 -8.25 13.36
C SER A 45 -10.39 -7.91 13.94
N ALA A 46 -10.25 -8.23 15.24
CA ALA A 46 -8.96 -8.64 15.75
C ALA A 46 -8.59 -9.90 14.97
N VAL A 47 -7.83 -9.74 13.88
CA VAL A 47 -7.05 -10.82 13.31
C VAL A 47 -6.01 -11.14 14.38
N THR A 48 -6.39 -12.00 15.33
CA THR A 48 -5.44 -12.77 16.13
C THR A 48 -4.76 -13.71 15.13
N ASN A 49 -3.71 -13.20 14.48
CA ASN A 49 -2.84 -14.05 13.70
C ASN A 49 -2.06 -14.89 14.70
N LYS A 50 -2.19 -16.20 14.58
CA LYS A 50 -1.50 -17.16 15.44
C LYS A 50 0.00 -16.86 15.33
N ASN A 51 0.64 -16.63 16.48
CA ASN A 51 2.08 -16.74 16.65
C ASN A 51 2.50 -18.15 16.24
N SER A 52 2.84 -18.28 14.97
CA SER A 52 3.81 -19.25 14.51
C SER A 52 4.90 -18.38 13.92
N ASP A 53 5.78 -17.88 14.80
CA ASP A 53 7.03 -17.18 14.46
C ASP A 53 8.04 -18.13 13.78
N ASP A 54 7.52 -19.11 13.03
CA ASP A 54 8.28 -19.95 12.12
C ASP A 54 8.63 -19.07 10.91
N GLU A 55 9.71 -18.30 11.05
CA GLU A 55 10.43 -17.59 9.98
C GLU A 55 9.53 -16.87 8.96
N LEU A 56 8.50 -16.14 9.41
CA LEU A 56 7.60 -15.42 8.51
C LEU A 56 8.39 -14.37 7.73
N ARG A 57 8.52 -14.55 6.42
CA ARG A 57 9.21 -13.61 5.53
C ARG A 57 8.20 -12.66 4.90
N PHE A 58 8.51 -11.38 4.95
CA PHE A 58 7.73 -10.31 4.36
C PHE A 58 8.58 -9.58 3.33
N PHE A 59 7.90 -8.96 2.37
CA PHE A 59 8.54 -8.11 1.38
C PHE A 59 7.89 -6.74 1.38
N VAL A 60 8.64 -5.69 1.62
CA VAL A 60 8.15 -4.31 1.68
C VAL A 60 8.54 -3.60 0.40
N SER A 61 7.57 -3.06 -0.33
CA SER A 61 7.83 -2.32 -1.56
C SER A 61 6.79 -1.24 -1.86
N ALA A 62 7.15 -0.30 -2.73
CA ALA A 62 6.28 0.79 -3.15
C ALA A 62 5.16 0.28 -4.06
N TYR A 63 3.91 0.63 -3.74
CA TYR A 63 2.77 0.38 -4.60
C TYR A 63 1.81 1.55 -4.59
N LYS A 64 1.49 2.08 -5.78
CA LYS A 64 0.62 3.26 -5.95
C LYS A 64 1.03 4.45 -5.07
N GLY A 65 2.34 4.67 -4.91
CA GLY A 65 2.90 5.77 -4.12
C GLY A 65 2.82 5.56 -2.61
N LYS A 66 2.50 4.36 -2.13
CA LYS A 66 2.44 4.00 -0.71
C LYS A 66 3.39 2.86 -0.40
N VAL A 67 3.85 2.81 0.85
CA VAL A 67 4.62 1.66 1.36
C VAL A 67 3.66 0.50 1.57
N CYS A 68 3.94 -0.64 0.97
CA CYS A 68 3.10 -1.82 1.07
C CYS A 68 3.91 -3.04 1.48
N VAL A 69 3.27 -3.94 2.22
CA VAL A 69 3.83 -5.22 2.63
C VAL A 69 3.20 -6.32 1.79
N TYR A 70 4.03 -7.22 1.29
CA TYR A 70 3.70 -8.37 0.50
C TYR A 70 4.08 -9.63 1.26
N ASN A 71 3.35 -10.71 1.01
CA ASN A 71 3.75 -12.03 1.46
C ASN A 71 4.93 -12.51 0.60
N PHE A 72 5.89 -13.21 1.22
CA PHE A 72 7.04 -13.71 0.48
C PHE A 72 6.65 -14.61 -0.70
N GLU A 73 5.60 -15.42 -0.53
CA GLU A 73 5.06 -16.33 -1.56
C GLU A 73 4.29 -15.60 -2.68
N ASN A 74 3.72 -14.43 -2.41
CA ASN A 74 2.91 -13.68 -3.37
C ASN A 74 3.24 -12.19 -3.37
N ARG A 75 4.08 -11.79 -4.33
CA ARG A 75 4.54 -10.41 -4.52
C ARG A 75 3.74 -9.62 -5.56
N ASN A 76 2.73 -10.24 -6.18
CA ASN A 76 1.93 -9.56 -7.22
C ASN A 76 0.89 -8.61 -6.63
N VAL A 77 0.41 -8.91 -5.42
CA VAL A 77 -0.62 -8.13 -4.74
C VAL A 77 -0.15 -7.86 -3.31
N PRO A 78 -0.19 -6.61 -2.84
CA PRO A 78 0.18 -6.29 -1.47
C PRO A 78 -0.80 -6.93 -0.49
N ALA A 79 -0.26 -7.62 0.50
CA ALA A 79 -1.04 -8.16 1.62
C ALA A 79 -1.55 -7.02 2.51
N ILE A 80 -0.72 -5.99 2.73
CA ILE A 80 -1.05 -4.83 3.55
C ILE A 80 -0.65 -3.57 2.80
N VAL A 81 -1.60 -2.65 2.63
CA VAL A 81 -1.35 -1.31 2.10
C VAL A 81 -1.32 -0.34 3.27
N THR A 82 -0.16 0.24 3.55
CA THR A 82 -0.05 1.19 4.67
C THR A 82 -0.56 2.58 4.28
N LYS A 83 -0.68 3.47 5.27
CA LYS A 83 -1.00 4.89 5.04
C LYS A 83 0.25 5.73 4.73
N ILE A 84 1.44 5.14 4.83
CA ILE A 84 2.71 5.82 4.65
C ILE A 84 2.92 6.09 3.16
N MET A 85 3.11 7.35 2.82
CA MET A 85 3.34 7.80 1.45
C MET A 85 4.83 7.73 1.13
N VAL A 86 5.18 7.10 0.01
CA VAL A 86 6.58 6.99 -0.45
C VAL A 86 7.18 8.38 -0.72
N SER A 87 6.36 9.35 -1.13
CA SER A 87 6.77 10.73 -1.33
C SER A 87 7.13 11.47 -0.03
N GLY A 88 6.71 10.95 1.12
CA GLY A 88 7.02 11.51 2.44
C GLY A 88 8.27 10.92 3.08
N LEU A 89 8.82 9.83 2.51
CA LEU A 89 10.03 9.18 3.00
C LEU A 89 11.28 10.00 2.68
N ARG A 90 12.35 9.77 3.45
CA ARG A 90 13.68 10.27 3.09
C ARG A 90 14.11 9.63 1.78
N GLU A 91 14.96 10.32 1.03
CA GLU A 91 15.41 9.84 -0.28
C GLU A 91 16.06 8.45 -0.20
N SER A 92 16.91 8.21 0.82
CA SER A 92 17.51 6.89 1.07
C SER A 92 16.48 5.79 1.34
N ASP A 93 15.46 6.09 2.15
CA ASP A 93 14.42 5.13 2.53
C ASP A 93 13.49 4.83 1.34
N ARG A 94 13.20 5.84 0.54
CA ARG A 94 12.45 5.69 -0.72
C ARG A 94 13.19 4.74 -1.67
N GLU A 95 14.49 4.94 -1.86
CA GLU A 95 15.30 4.05 -2.71
C GLU A 95 15.27 2.60 -2.22
N LEU A 96 15.32 2.38 -0.90
CA LEU A 96 15.20 1.05 -0.31
C LEU A 96 13.82 0.42 -0.57
N VAL A 97 12.74 1.17 -0.36
CA VAL A 97 11.37 0.68 -0.59
C VAL A 97 11.10 0.44 -2.10
N GLU A 98 11.68 1.26 -2.97
CA GLU A 98 11.60 1.07 -4.43
C GLU A 98 12.43 -0.14 -4.90
N ALA A 99 13.59 -0.39 -4.29
CA ALA A 99 14.37 -1.61 -4.51
C ALA A 99 13.66 -2.86 -3.98
N GLY A 100 12.85 -2.69 -2.94
CA GLY A 100 12.14 -3.75 -2.25
C GLY A 100 12.98 -4.38 -1.15
N ILE A 101 12.42 -4.41 0.05
CA ILE A 101 13.10 -4.81 1.28
C ILE A 101 12.54 -6.16 1.69
N GLU A 102 13.41 -7.13 1.94
CA GLU A 102 13.01 -8.39 2.55
C GLU A 102 13.20 -8.29 4.07
N VAL A 103 12.18 -8.68 4.82
CA VAL A 103 12.14 -8.58 6.27
C VAL A 103 11.74 -9.92 6.87
N ILE A 104 12.41 -10.33 7.95
CA ILE A 104 12.18 -11.63 8.58
C ILE A 104 11.53 -11.42 9.93
N GLY A 105 10.33 -11.95 10.08
CA GLY A 105 9.53 -11.85 11.29
C GLY A 105 8.67 -10.58 11.32
N THR A 106 7.69 -10.62 12.22
CA THR A 106 6.70 -9.55 12.37
C THR A 106 7.29 -8.36 13.12
N ASP A 107 8.13 -8.58 14.13
CA ASP A 107 8.74 -7.50 14.92
C ASP A 107 9.63 -6.59 14.06
N GLU A 108 10.53 -7.17 13.26
CA GLU A 108 11.42 -6.40 12.36
C GLU A 108 10.60 -5.58 11.35
N LEU A 109 9.52 -6.17 10.82
CA LEU A 109 8.62 -5.48 9.91
C LEU A 109 7.96 -4.27 10.57
N LEU A 110 7.46 -4.43 11.79
CA LEU A 110 6.80 -3.35 12.52
C LEU A 110 7.78 -2.22 12.86
N MET A 111 9.00 -2.56 13.29
CA MET A 111 10.06 -1.58 13.54
C MET A 111 10.41 -0.78 12.28
N LEU A 112 10.53 -1.46 11.13
CA LEU A 112 10.79 -0.80 9.85
C LEU A 112 9.65 0.15 9.45
N LEU A 113 8.40 -0.29 9.63
CA LEU A 113 7.22 0.54 9.32
C LEU A 113 7.07 1.74 10.28
N GLU A 114 7.50 1.61 11.53
CA GLU A 114 7.53 2.72 12.50
C GLU A 114 8.53 3.79 12.06
N ASP A 115 9.74 3.40 11.63
CA ASP A 115 10.77 4.32 11.16
C ASP A 115 10.31 5.10 9.91
N PHE A 116 9.62 4.42 8.99
CA PHE A 116 9.01 5.03 7.81
C PHE A 116 7.82 5.96 8.10
N GLY A 117 7.17 5.81 9.26
CA GLY A 117 5.99 6.58 9.64
C GLY A 117 6.28 7.86 10.44
N SER A 118 7.54 8.15 10.75
CA SER A 118 7.97 9.29 11.60
C SER A 118 7.96 10.65 10.91
#